data_AF-A0A2D2Q1B0-F1
#
_entry.id   AF-A0A2D2Q1B0-F1
#
_cell.length_a   1.000
_cell.length_b   1.000
_cell.length_c   1.000
_cell.angle_alpha   90.00
_cell.angle_beta   90.00
_cell.angle_gamma   90.00
#
_symmetry.space_group_name_H-M   'P 1'
#
loop_
_entity.id
_entity.type
_entity.pdbx_description
1 polymer ?
#
loop_
_entity_poly.entity_id
_entity_poly.type
_entity_poly.pdbx_seq_one_letter_code
_entity_poly.pdbx_strand_id
1 'polypeptide(L)'
;MRVNLASDQQILAEALKILVKEMEPWKVARFVASLGLGSGDYLQTKDELFAGETVDSLYEKIQAFTKEKQNNPCTQADVRADSD
;
A
#
# COMPACT_ATOMS: atom_id res chain seq x y z
N MET A 1 18.45 -22.76 5.02
CA MET A 1 18.46 -21.41 5.62
C MET A 1 17.40 -20.58 4.88
N ARG A 2 16.24 -20.30 5.48
CA ARG A 2 15.19 -19.46 4.86
C ARG A 2 15.48 -18.02 5.27
N VAL A 3 16.18 -17.29 4.41
CA VAL A 3 16.45 -15.87 4.64
C VAL A 3 15.17 -15.13 4.28
N ASN A 4 14.45 -14.62 5.27
CA ASN A 4 13.29 -13.76 5.05
C ASN A 4 13.86 -12.38 4.69
N LEU A 5 14.24 -12.21 3.42
CA LEU A 5 14.71 -10.94 2.92
C LEU A 5 13.51 -9.99 2.97
N ALA A 6 13.64 -8.89 3.71
CA ALA A 6 12.68 -7.81 3.60
C ALA A 6 12.57 -7.44 2.12
N SER A 7 11.36 -7.38 1.58
CA SER A 7 11.19 -7.02 0.18
C SER A 7 11.69 -5.60 -0.05
N ASP A 8 12.14 -5.29 -1.25
CA ASP A 8 12.55 -3.93 -1.61
C ASP A 8 11.45 -2.91 -1.29
N GLN A 9 10.18 -3.33 -1.37
CA GLN A 9 9.01 -2.54 -1.00
C GLN A 9 8.93 -2.25 0.51
N GLN A 10 9.30 -3.20 1.37
CA GLN A 10 9.36 -3.00 2.82
C GLN A 10 10.49 -2.05 3.20
N ILE A 11 11.65 -2.19 2.58
CA ILE A 11 12.81 -1.31 2.79
C ILE A 11 12.47 0.12 2.35
N LEU A 12 11.81 0.27 1.19
CA LEU A 12 11.37 1.56 0.69
C LEU A 12 10.34 2.21 1.62
N ALA A 13 9.37 1.45 2.12
CA ALA A 13 8.37 1.95 3.06
C ALA A 13 9.01 2.45 4.38
N GLU A 14 10.00 1.73 4.90
CA GLU A 14 10.75 2.13 6.09
C GLU A 14 11.54 3.43 5.84
N ALA A 15 12.23 3.52 4.69
CA ALA A 15 12.98 4.71 4.31
C ALA A 15 12.07 5.95 4.18
N LEU A 16 10.92 5.81 3.52
CA LEU A 16 9.94 6.90 3.39
C LEU A 16 9.40 7.34 4.76
N LYS A 17 9.17 6.39 5.68
CA LYS A 17 8.70 6.69 7.04
C LYS A 17 9.73 7.51 7.83
N ILE A 18 11.01 7.18 7.70
CA ILE A 18 12.11 7.95 8.30
C ILE A 18 12.18 9.35 7.66
N LEU A 19 12.12 9.44 6.34
CA LEU A 19 12.16 10.72 5.61
C LEU A 19 11.04 11.67 6.03
N VAL A 20 9.80 11.19 6.16
CA VAL A 20 8.66 12.00 6.62
C VAL A 20 8.80 12.44 8.08
N LYS A 21 9.49 11.66 8.92
CA LYS A 21 9.74 12.01 10.32
C LYS A 21 10.79 13.12 10.45
N GLU A 22 11.82 13.09 9.62
CA GLU A 22 12.99 13.98 9.74
C GLU A 22 12.92 15.22 8.84
N MET A 23 12.05 15.22 7.81
CA MET A 23 11.96 16.30 6.83
C MET A 23 10.54 16.87 6.72
N GLU A 24 10.45 18.12 6.30
CA GLU A 24 9.17 18.74 5.96
C GLU A 24 8.49 17.99 4.80
N PRO A 25 7.16 17.78 4.84
CA PRO A 25 6.44 16.96 3.86
C PRO A 25 6.69 17.35 2.39
N TRP A 26 6.83 18.64 2.11
CA TRP A 26 7.07 19.12 0.74
C TRP A 26 8.47 18.75 0.20
N LYS A 27 9.48 18.64 1.09
CA LYS A 27 10.84 18.20 0.71
C LYS A 27 10.86 16.71 0.39
N VAL A 28 10.12 15.92 1.17
CA VAL A 28 9.94 14.49 0.89
C VAL A 28 9.22 14.27 -0.43
N ALA A 29 8.13 15.00 -0.69
CA ALA A 29 7.40 14.91 -1.96
C ALA A 29 8.30 15.27 -3.17
N ARG A 30 9.10 16.33 -3.06
CA ARG A 30 10.09 16.73 -4.08
C ARG A 30 11.15 15.64 -4.30
N PHE A 31 11.64 15.04 -3.22
CA PHE A 31 12.63 13.96 -3.26
C PHE A 31 12.09 12.70 -3.95
N VAL A 32 10.90 12.24 -3.56
CA VAL A 32 10.22 11.08 -4.17
C VAL A 32 9.98 11.32 -5.66
N ALA A 33 9.51 12.51 -6.03
CA ALA A 33 9.33 12.89 -7.44
C ALA A 33 10.66 12.92 -8.21
N SER A 34 11.74 13.40 -7.60
CA SER A 34 13.07 13.45 -8.23
C SER A 34 13.68 12.06 -8.46
N LEU A 35 13.32 11.08 -7.62
CA LEU A 35 13.73 9.69 -7.78
C LEU A 35 12.85 8.90 -8.77
N GLY A 36 11.79 9.51 -9.31
CA GLY A 36 10.84 8.81 -10.19
C GLY A 36 10.05 7.72 -9.46
N LEU A 37 9.98 7.75 -8.13
CA LEU A 37 9.30 6.76 -7.27
C LEU A 37 7.74 6.80 -7.37
N GLY A 38 7.22 7.28 -8.49
CA GLY A 38 5.80 7.34 -8.82
C GLY A 38 5.53 7.39 -10.33
N SER A 39 6.57 7.32 -11.17
CA SER A 39 6.41 7.19 -12.62
C SER A 39 6.29 5.70 -12.98
N GLY A 40 5.17 5.10 -12.60
CA GLY A 40 4.79 3.77 -13.08
C GLY A 40 3.81 3.89 -14.23
N ASP A 41 3.92 3.02 -15.23
CA ASP A 41 2.86 2.86 -16.23
C ASP A 41 1.71 2.10 -15.58
N TYR A 42 0.72 2.85 -15.09
CA TYR A 42 -0.47 2.29 -14.46
C TYR A 42 -1.24 1.37 -15.41
N LEU A 43 -1.25 1.65 -16.72
CA LEU A 43 -1.98 0.84 -17.69
C LEU A 43 -1.29 -0.50 -17.87
N GLN A 44 0.03 -0.50 -18.04
CA GLN A 44 0.83 -1.73 -18.10
C GLN A 44 0.69 -2.54 -16.81
N THR A 45 0.82 -1.88 -15.66
CA THR A 45 0.73 -2.54 -14.35
C THR A 45 -0.66 -3.15 -14.11
N LYS A 46 -1.73 -2.45 -14.52
CA LYS A 46 -3.10 -2.95 -14.46
C LYS A 46 -3.28 -4.19 -15.35
N ASP A 47 -2.76 -4.14 -16.57
CA ASP A 47 -2.88 -5.25 -17.52
C ASP A 47 -2.11 -6.48 -17.05
N GLU A 48 -0.96 -6.32 -16.40
CA GLU A 48 -0.21 -7.41 -15.77
C GLU A 48 -0.93 -7.98 -14.53
N LEU A 49 -1.42 -7.12 -13.63
CA LEU A 49 -2.08 -7.53 -12.38
C LEU A 49 -3.41 -8.26 -12.61
N PHE A 50 -4.13 -7.89 -13.66
CA PHE A 50 -5.46 -8.44 -13.97
C PHE A 50 -5.46 -9.25 -15.26
N ALA A 51 -4.29 -9.72 -15.70
CA ALA A 51 -4.18 -10.58 -16.87
C ALA A 51 -5.03 -11.85 -16.71
N GLY A 52 -6.02 -12.03 -17.59
CA GLY A 52 -6.92 -13.18 -17.56
C GLY A 52 -8.04 -13.10 -16.51
N GLU A 53 -8.14 -12.00 -15.76
CA GLU A 53 -9.22 -11.77 -14.82
C GLU A 53 -10.43 -11.15 -15.51
N THR A 54 -11.62 -11.61 -15.15
CA THR A 54 -12.89 -10.99 -15.54
C THR A 54 -13.44 -10.15 -14.39
N VAL A 55 -14.37 -9.24 -14.71
CA VAL A 55 -15.06 -8.43 -13.70
C VAL A 55 -15.71 -9.30 -12.62
N ASP A 56 -16.29 -10.44 -13.01
CA ASP A 56 -16.91 -11.38 -12.08
C ASP A 56 -15.89 -12.03 -11.14
N SER A 57 -14.74 -12.48 -11.67
CA SER A 57 -13.64 -13.05 -10.86
C SER A 57 -13.08 -12.03 -9.86
N LEU A 58 -12.89 -10.79 -10.31
CA LEU A 58 -12.47 -9.67 -9.46
C LEU A 58 -13.48 -9.41 -8.35
N TYR A 59 -14.78 -9.42 -8.66
CA TYR A 59 -15.84 -9.21 -7.70
C TYR A 59 -15.87 -10.30 -6.62
N GLU A 60 -15.71 -11.57 -7.00
CA GLU A 60 -15.62 -12.68 -6.05
C GLU A 60 -14.41 -12.54 -5.11
N LYS A 61 -13.24 -12.17 -5.64
CA LYS A 61 -12.02 -11.93 -4.85
C LYS A 61 -12.19 -10.78 -3.86
N ILE A 62 -12.84 -9.69 -4.27
CA ILE A 62 -13.12 -8.54 -3.40
C ILE A 62 -14.08 -8.95 -2.27
N GLN A 63 -15.12 -9.74 -2.57
CA GLN A 63 -16.02 -10.25 -1.54
C GLN A 63 -15.31 -11.16 -0.54
N ALA A 64 -14.45 -12.08 -1.02
CA ALA A 64 -13.68 -12.96 -0.17
C ALA A 64 -12.75 -12.16 0.76
N PHE A 65 -12.00 -11.21 0.21
CA PHE A 65 -11.14 -10.32 0.98
C PHE A 65 -11.91 -9.51 2.04
N THR A 66 -13.08 -8.99 1.69
CA THR A 66 -13.91 -8.20 2.63
C THR A 66 -14.41 -9.07 3.78
N LYS A 67 -14.82 -10.31 3.52
CA LYS A 67 -15.25 -11.27 4.55
C LYS A 67 -14.08 -11.67 5.46
N GLU A 68 -12.90 -11.92 4.90
CA GLU A 68 -11.69 -12.21 5.67
C GLU A 68 -11.30 -11.03 6.58
N LYS A 69 -11.40 -9.81 6.06
CA LYS A 69 -11.07 -8.59 6.83
C LYS A 69 -12.08 -8.30 7.94
N GLN A 70 -13.34 -8.67 7.76
CA GLN A 70 -14.36 -8.62 8.82
C GLN A 70 -14.15 -9.68 9.90
N ASN A 71 -13.50 -10.80 9.57
CA ASN A 71 -13.23 -11.90 10.50
C ASN A 71 -11.88 -11.78 11.24
N ASN A 72 -11.08 -10.74 10.99
CA ASN A 72 -9.79 -10.51 11.63
C ASN A 72 -9.82 -9.24 12.51
N PRO A 73 -9.70 -9.33 13.86
CA PRO A 73 -9.98 -8.23 14.79
C PRO A 73 -8.85 -7.19 14.91
N CYS A 74 -8.34 -6.66 13.80
CA CYS A 74 -7.37 -5.56 13.82
C CYS A 74 -7.80 -4.41 12.90
N THR A 75 -9.02 -3.91 13.13
CA THR A 75 -9.46 -2.58 12.66
C THR A 75 -10.56 -2.03 13.59
N GLN A 76 -10.30 -1.96 14.89
CA GLN A 76 -11.04 -1.10 15.83
C GLN A 76 -10.09 -0.54 16.87
N ALA A 77 -9.13 0.26 16.43
CA ALA A 77 -8.42 1.21 17.28
C ALA A 77 -7.98 2.33 16.35
N ASP A 78 -8.89 3.27 16.06
CA ASP A 78 -8.61 4.67 15.69
C ASP A 78 -9.93 5.38 15.32
N VAL A 79 -10.82 5.54 16.30
CA VAL A 79 -11.69 6.73 16.40
C VAL A 79 -11.79 7.05 17.89
N ARG A 80 -10.89 7.91 18.38
CA ARG A 80 -11.02 8.58 19.68
C ARG A 80 -11.29 10.07 19.41
N ALA A 81 -12.19 10.61 20.21
CA ALA A 81 -12.41 12.03 20.51
C ALA A 81 -13.13 12.88 19.44
N ASP A 82 -14.43 13.08 19.67
CA ASP A 82 -15.07 14.40 19.79
C ASP A 82 -16.46 14.15 20.42
N SER A 83 -16.64 14.47 21.70
CA SER A 83 -17.25 15.72 22.19
C SER A 83 -18.78 15.61 22.29
N ASP A 84 -19.27 15.43 23.52
CA ASP A 84 -20.33 16.25 24.15
C ASP A 84 -20.25 16.09 25.69
#